data_AF-A0A5C6MXM1-F1
#
_entry.id   AF-A0A5C6MXM1-F1
#
_cell.length_a   1.000
_cell.length_b   1.000
_cell.length_c   1.000
_cell.angle_alpha   90.00
_cell.angle_beta   90.00
_cell.angle_gamma   90.00
#
_symmetry.space_group_name_H-M   'P 1'
#
loop_
_entity.id
_entity.type
_entity.pdbx_description
1 polymer ?
#
loop_
_entity_poly.entity_id
_entity_poly.type
_entity_poly.pdbx_seq_one_letter_code
_entity_poly.pdbx_strand_id
1 'polypeptide(L)'
;MEFKHVWLFVNSIKLFVPLILEIFEYYRDKYRFYACLLRARFDDNKNEKDMIKATMMLKAGEEEFWANQHPQPYIFPESPGGTSYERYECYKVPEWLLDYWHPSEKAMYPDYFSKRDQWKQLRMKSWNKEISQLNAETQAAGPETEALPPARKEGDLPPLWWQYVTRPRERPM
;
A
#
# COMPACT_ATOMS: atom_id res chain seq x y z
N MET A 1 20.10 4.83 19.01
CA MET A 1 19.04 5.70 19.60
C MET A 1 17.98 6.09 18.59
N GLU A 2 18.32 6.34 17.31
CA GLU A 2 17.36 6.75 16.25
C GLU A 2 16.18 5.79 16.02
N PHE A 3 16.40 4.48 15.97
CA PHE A 3 15.34 3.52 15.63
C PHE A 3 14.14 3.56 16.59
N LYS A 4 14.39 3.81 17.88
CA LYS A 4 13.33 3.86 18.89
C LYS A 4 12.47 5.13 18.74
N HIS A 5 13.09 6.27 18.40
CA HIS A 5 12.35 7.52 18.14
C HIS A 5 11.51 7.42 16.88
N VAL A 6 12.02 6.77 15.82
CA VAL A 6 11.26 6.51 14.59
C VAL A 6 10.05 5.59 14.88
N TRP A 7 10.23 4.55 15.70
CA TRP A 7 9.15 3.64 16.09
C TRP A 7 8.02 4.35 16.83
N LEU A 8 8.35 5.17 17.84
CA LEU A 8 7.34 5.95 18.58
C LEU A 8 6.63 6.95 17.68
N PHE A 9 7.35 7.62 16.78
CA PHE A 9 6.76 8.56 15.83
C PHE A 9 5.78 7.86 14.88
N VAL A 10 6.18 6.73 14.30
CA VAL A 10 5.32 5.94 13.39
C VAL A 10 4.09 5.43 14.11
N ASN A 11 4.21 4.91 15.34
CA ASN A 11 3.05 4.43 16.09
C ASN A 11 2.14 5.58 16.57
N SER A 12 2.72 6.73 16.93
CA SER A 12 1.93 7.92 17.25
C SER A 12 1.11 8.40 16.05
N ILE A 13 1.67 8.35 14.83
CA ILE A 13 0.92 8.64 13.59
C ILE A 13 -0.17 7.60 13.36
N LYS A 14 0.14 6.31 13.54
CA LYS A 14 -0.84 5.21 13.39
C LYS A 14 -1.99 5.30 14.38
N LEU A 15 -1.79 5.90 15.57
CA LEU A 15 -2.85 6.19 16.53
C LEU A 15 -3.62 7.48 16.16
N PHE A 16 -2.92 8.52 15.72
CA PHE A 16 -3.50 9.83 15.44
C PHE A 16 -4.48 9.84 14.26
N VAL A 17 -4.15 9.15 13.16
CA VAL A 17 -5.00 9.09 11.97
C VAL A 17 -6.39 8.46 12.25
N PRO A 18 -6.50 7.26 12.85
CA PRO A 18 -7.80 6.68 13.20
C PRO A 18 -8.54 7.52 14.24
N LEU A 19 -7.86 8.06 15.27
CA LEU A 19 -8.48 8.96 16.24
C LEU A 19 -9.20 10.15 15.59
N ILE A 20 -8.60 10.75 14.55
CA ILE A 20 -9.24 11.83 13.81
C ILE A 20 -10.48 11.32 13.07
N LEU A 21 -10.37 10.19 12.37
CA LEU A 21 -11.47 9.64 11.57
C LEU A 21 -12.65 9.15 12.43
N GLU A 22 -12.39 8.80 13.69
CA GLU A 22 -13.37 8.26 14.63
C GLU A 22 -13.95 9.30 15.61
N ILE A 23 -13.68 10.59 15.40
CA ILE A 23 -14.38 11.64 16.14
C ILE A 23 -15.89 11.49 15.87
N PHE A 24 -16.68 11.31 16.94
CA PHE A 24 -18.14 11.04 16.90
C PHE A 24 -18.99 12.16 16.27
N GLU A 25 -18.35 13.21 15.75
CA GLU A 25 -19.03 14.37 15.19
C GLU A 25 -19.27 14.21 13.69
N TYR A 26 -20.55 14.11 13.34
CA TYR A 26 -21.00 14.04 11.95
C TYR A 26 -20.81 15.39 11.21
N TYR A 27 -20.85 16.50 11.93
CA TYR A 27 -20.77 17.83 11.34
C TYR A 27 -19.32 18.30 11.20
N ARG A 28 -18.97 18.80 10.01
CA ARG A 28 -17.59 19.14 9.62
C ARG A 28 -16.97 20.27 10.45
N ASP A 29 -17.77 21.22 10.91
CA ASP A 29 -17.36 22.33 11.77
C ASP A 29 -16.95 21.85 13.16
N LYS A 30 -17.78 21.04 13.81
CA LYS A 30 -17.49 20.44 15.11
C LYS A 30 -16.30 19.48 15.04
N TYR A 31 -16.31 18.60 14.04
CA TYR A 31 -15.19 17.72 13.75
C TYR A 31 -13.87 18.50 13.67
N ARG A 32 -13.85 19.62 12.92
CA ARG A 32 -12.64 20.42 12.75
C ARG A 32 -12.15 21.02 14.07
N PHE A 33 -13.07 21.48 14.91
CA PHE A 33 -12.75 22.00 16.24
C PHE A 33 -12.07 20.93 17.11
N TYR A 34 -12.69 19.75 17.26
CA TYR A 34 -12.13 18.66 18.07
C TYR A 34 -10.84 18.09 17.49
N ALA A 35 -10.73 17.97 16.16
CA ALA A 35 -9.50 17.52 15.52
C ALA A 35 -8.33 18.48 15.79
N CYS A 36 -8.59 19.80 15.83
CA CYS A 36 -7.58 20.79 16.22
C CYS A 36 -7.19 20.67 17.69
N LEU A 37 -8.14 20.45 18.60
CA LEU A 37 -7.84 20.21 20.03
C LEU A 37 -7.00 18.95 20.23
N LEU A 38 -7.36 17.85 19.56
CA LEU A 38 -6.61 16.61 19.61
C LEU A 38 -5.19 16.82 19.06
N ARG A 39 -5.05 17.50 17.92
CA ARG A 39 -3.73 17.84 17.36
C ARG A 39 -2.88 18.63 18.35
N ALA A 40 -3.44 19.62 19.03
CA ALA A 40 -2.73 20.38 20.05
C ALA A 40 -2.18 19.48 21.17
N ARG A 41 -2.97 18.50 21.66
CA ARG A 41 -2.50 17.52 22.65
C ARG A 41 -1.28 16.73 22.17
N PHE A 42 -1.25 16.33 20.89
CA PHE A 42 -0.10 15.63 20.31
C PHE A 42 1.10 16.57 20.11
N ASP A 43 0.87 17.80 19.67
CA ASP A 43 1.92 18.80 19.47
C ASP A 43 2.61 19.18 20.80
N ASP A 44 1.87 19.27 21.91
CA ASP A 44 2.40 19.55 23.26
C ASP A 44 3.40 18.48 23.73
N ASN A 45 3.19 17.22 23.33
CA ASN A 45 4.02 16.08 23.75
C ASN A 45 5.06 15.67 22.70
N LYS A 46 5.13 16.36 21.56
CA LYS A 46 6.01 16.03 20.42
C LYS A 46 7.51 16.06 20.77
N ASN A 47 7.90 16.94 21.69
CA ASN A 47 9.30 17.17 22.06
C ASN A 47 9.77 16.34 23.26
N GLU A 48 8.99 15.33 23.69
CA GLU A 48 9.37 14.43 24.77
C GLU A 48 10.59 13.59 24.36
N LYS A 49 11.63 13.62 25.20
CA LYS A 49 12.91 12.95 24.93
C LYS A 49 13.02 11.61 25.67
N ASP A 50 12.30 11.46 26.78
CA ASP A 50 12.29 10.21 27.52
C ASP A 50 11.41 9.17 26.82
N MET A 51 12.06 8.12 26.33
CA MET A 51 11.42 7.04 25.60
C MET A 51 10.51 6.17 26.46
N ILE A 52 10.79 6.04 27.75
CA ILE A 52 9.95 5.27 28.68
C ILE A 52 8.66 6.05 28.93
N LYS A 53 8.80 7.35 29.18
CA LYS A 53 7.65 8.22 29.37
C LYS A 53 6.79 8.30 28.11
N ALA A 54 7.41 8.40 26.93
CA ALA A 54 6.70 8.46 25.67
C ALA A 54 5.98 7.14 25.31
N THR A 55 6.55 5.96 25.61
CA THR A 55 5.82 4.69 25.47
C THR A 55 4.66 4.57 26.46
N MET A 56 4.82 5.04 27.69
CA MET A 56 3.73 5.07 28.67
C MET A 56 2.59 5.99 28.23
N MET A 57 2.91 7.17 27.69
CA MET A 57 1.90 8.08 27.11
C MET A 57 1.20 7.45 25.90
N LEU A 58 1.94 6.78 25.02
CA LEU A 58 1.35 6.10 23.87
C LEU A 58 0.38 5.01 24.30
N LYS A 59 0.77 4.18 25.27
CA LYS A 59 -0.11 3.16 25.86
C LYS A 59 -1.38 3.78 26.48
N ALA A 60 -1.23 4.84 27.26
CA ALA A 60 -2.38 5.54 27.84
C ALA A 60 -3.31 6.14 26.76
N GLY A 61 -2.75 6.65 25.67
CA GLY A 61 -3.51 7.14 24.52
C GLY A 61 -4.24 6.03 23.77
N GLU A 62 -3.63 4.85 23.61
CA GLU A 62 -4.27 3.67 23.03
C GLU A 62 -5.42 3.16 23.91
N GLU A 63 -5.25 3.16 25.24
CA GLU A 63 -6.32 2.80 26.20
C GLU A 63 -7.48 3.82 26.18
N GLU A 64 -7.17 5.13 26.13
CA GLU A 64 -8.18 6.20 25.96
C GLU A 64 -8.94 6.03 24.64
N PHE A 65 -8.24 5.74 23.54
CA PHE A 65 -8.84 5.49 22.24
C PHE A 65 -9.75 4.25 22.28
N TRP A 66 -9.25 3.13 22.81
CA TRP A 66 -10.02 1.89 22.88
C TRP A 66 -11.32 2.03 23.68
N ALA A 67 -11.29 2.79 24.79
CA ALA A 67 -12.46 3.06 25.61
C ALA A 67 -13.50 3.97 24.93
N ASN A 68 -13.05 4.84 24.03
CA ASN A 68 -13.88 5.86 23.39
C ASN A 68 -14.08 5.65 21.87
N GLN A 69 -13.70 4.50 21.31
CA GLN A 69 -13.83 4.23 19.88
C GLN A 69 -15.30 4.13 19.44
N HIS A 70 -15.60 4.54 18.21
CA HIS A 70 -16.96 4.46 17.70
C HIS A 70 -17.34 3.00 17.38
N PRO A 71 -18.49 2.46 17.84
CA PRO A 71 -18.87 1.06 17.60
C PRO A 71 -18.97 0.68 16.12
N GLN A 72 -19.29 1.65 15.26
CA GLN A 72 -19.36 1.51 13.82
C GLN A 72 -18.62 2.67 13.14
N PRO A 73 -17.28 2.62 13.01
CA PRO A 73 -16.51 3.72 12.47
C PRO A 73 -16.85 3.96 10.99
N TYR A 74 -16.58 5.17 10.50
CA TYR A 74 -16.71 5.46 9.07
C TYR A 74 -15.58 4.77 8.30
N ILE A 75 -15.95 3.79 7.47
CA ILE A 75 -15.02 3.07 6.61
C ILE A 75 -15.27 3.50 5.16
N PHE A 76 -14.22 3.90 4.45
CA PHE A 76 -14.34 4.26 3.04
C PHE A 76 -14.85 3.06 2.23
N PRO A 77 -15.69 3.27 1.20
CA PRO A 77 -16.36 2.17 0.51
C PRO A 77 -15.42 1.09 -0.04
N GLU A 78 -14.27 1.47 -0.59
CA GLU A 78 -13.29 0.55 -1.20
C GLU A 78 -12.19 0.08 -0.23
N SER A 79 -12.16 0.60 0.99
CA SER A 79 -11.24 0.12 2.02
C SER A 79 -11.71 -1.23 2.59
N PRO A 80 -10.82 -2.05 3.18
CA PRO A 80 -11.22 -3.28 3.87
C PRO A 80 -12.32 -3.03 4.91
N GLY A 81 -13.41 -3.80 4.85
CA GLY A 81 -14.60 -3.61 5.70
C GLY A 81 -15.61 -2.57 5.17
N GLY A 82 -15.29 -1.89 4.08
CA GLY A 82 -16.18 -0.95 3.39
C GLY A 82 -17.29 -1.65 2.59
N THR A 83 -18.33 -0.88 2.23
CA THR A 83 -19.53 -1.41 1.55
C THR A 83 -19.33 -1.82 0.09
N SER A 84 -18.21 -1.45 -0.52
CA SER A 84 -17.82 -1.84 -1.88
C SER A 84 -16.43 -2.45 -1.94
N TYR A 85 -15.92 -2.94 -0.80
CA TYR A 85 -14.65 -3.66 -0.76
C TYR A 85 -14.72 -4.88 -1.68
N GLU A 86 -13.71 -5.04 -2.53
CA GLU A 86 -13.60 -6.13 -3.53
C GLU A 86 -14.80 -6.27 -4.49
N ARG A 87 -15.69 -5.28 -4.56
CA ARG A 87 -16.89 -5.30 -5.44
C ARG A 87 -16.54 -5.59 -6.90
N TYR A 88 -15.40 -5.09 -7.35
CA TYR A 88 -14.96 -5.22 -8.74
C TYR A 88 -13.98 -6.37 -8.97
N GLU A 89 -13.63 -7.14 -7.95
CA GLU A 89 -12.63 -8.21 -8.05
C GLU A 89 -13.04 -9.30 -9.05
N CYS A 90 -14.34 -9.62 -9.14
CA CYS A 90 -14.87 -10.58 -10.10
C CYS A 90 -14.67 -10.19 -11.58
N TYR A 91 -14.42 -8.90 -11.87
CA TYR A 91 -14.14 -8.41 -13.23
C TYR A 91 -12.64 -8.27 -13.52
N LYS A 92 -11.77 -8.47 -12.52
CA LYS A 92 -10.32 -8.37 -12.67
C LYS A 92 -9.75 -9.64 -13.29
N VAL A 93 -9.94 -9.77 -14.60
CA VAL A 93 -9.40 -10.89 -15.37
C VAL A 93 -7.88 -10.72 -15.52
N PRO A 94 -7.07 -11.75 -15.24
CA PRO A 94 -5.64 -11.65 -15.43
C PRO A 94 -5.27 -11.64 -16.92
N GLU A 95 -4.26 -10.83 -17.26
CA GLU A 95 -3.87 -10.55 -18.65
C GLU A 95 -3.41 -11.78 -19.45
N TRP A 96 -2.92 -12.82 -18.77
CA TRP A 96 -2.52 -14.06 -19.43
C TRP A 96 -3.71 -14.84 -20.00
N LEU A 97 -4.95 -14.58 -19.55
CA LEU A 97 -6.14 -15.25 -20.07
C LEU A 97 -6.40 -14.89 -21.56
N LEU A 98 -5.97 -13.70 -21.99
CA LEU A 98 -6.09 -13.27 -23.39
C LEU A 98 -5.27 -14.14 -24.36
N ASP A 99 -4.30 -14.93 -23.87
CA ASP A 99 -3.58 -15.89 -24.69
C ASP A 99 -4.45 -17.05 -25.16
N TYR A 100 -5.51 -17.38 -24.42
CA TYR A 100 -6.40 -18.52 -24.70
C TYR A 100 -7.55 -18.18 -25.65
N TRP A 101 -7.72 -16.90 -26.04
CA TRP A 101 -8.77 -16.50 -26.99
C TRP A 101 -8.60 -17.17 -28.34
N HIS A 102 -9.72 -17.46 -29.01
CA HIS A 102 -9.71 -18.06 -30.34
C HIS A 102 -9.11 -17.07 -31.36
N PRO A 103 -8.33 -17.52 -32.37
CA PRO A 103 -7.72 -16.61 -33.34
C PRO A 103 -8.70 -15.67 -34.04
N SER A 104 -9.95 -16.10 -34.27
CA SER A 104 -10.99 -15.21 -34.84
C SER A 104 -11.36 -14.05 -33.93
N GLU A 105 -11.35 -14.26 -32.60
CA GLU A 105 -11.64 -13.23 -31.61
C GLU A 105 -10.45 -12.27 -31.48
N LYS A 106 -9.22 -12.80 -31.55
CA LYS A 106 -7.99 -11.98 -31.56
C LYS A 106 -7.90 -11.10 -32.81
N ALA A 107 -8.34 -11.62 -33.96
CA ALA A 107 -8.37 -10.88 -35.22
C ALA A 107 -9.28 -9.65 -35.19
N MET A 108 -10.21 -9.56 -34.21
CA MET A 108 -11.02 -8.37 -33.98
C MET A 108 -10.19 -7.18 -33.46
N TYR A 109 -9.07 -7.43 -32.77
CA TYR A 109 -8.24 -6.39 -32.13
C TYR A 109 -6.76 -6.48 -32.57
N PRO A 110 -6.45 -6.36 -33.87
CA PRO A 110 -5.12 -6.63 -34.41
C PRO A 110 -4.03 -5.72 -33.81
N ASP A 111 -4.31 -4.43 -33.66
CA ASP A 111 -3.36 -3.46 -33.11
C ASP A 111 -3.02 -3.70 -31.64
N TYR A 112 -4.01 -4.14 -30.85
CA TYR A 112 -3.81 -4.43 -29.44
C TYR A 112 -2.92 -5.66 -29.26
N PHE A 113 -3.22 -6.76 -29.97
CA PHE A 113 -2.42 -7.98 -29.90
C PHE A 113 -1.00 -7.78 -30.45
N SER A 114 -0.84 -6.98 -31.52
CA SER A 114 0.49 -6.59 -32.03
C SER A 114 1.33 -5.87 -30.99
N LYS A 115 0.76 -4.89 -30.26
CA LYS A 115 1.45 -4.19 -29.17
C LYS A 115 1.75 -5.12 -28.01
N ARG A 116 0.79 -5.98 -27.64
CA ARG A 116 0.96 -6.96 -26.55
C ARG A 116 2.12 -7.92 -26.82
N ASP A 117 2.33 -8.34 -28.05
CA ASP A 117 3.46 -9.20 -28.42
C ASP A 117 4.81 -8.51 -28.18
N GLN A 118 4.90 -7.19 -28.42
CA GLN A 118 6.10 -6.41 -28.09
C GLN A 118 6.38 -6.44 -26.58
N TRP A 119 5.35 -6.30 -25.74
CA TRP A 119 5.48 -6.42 -24.28
C TRP A 119 5.90 -7.81 -23.83
N LYS A 120 5.35 -8.87 -24.44
CA LYS A 120 5.75 -10.26 -24.15
C LYS A 120 7.21 -10.51 -24.54
N GLN A 121 7.65 -10.00 -25.69
CA GLN A 121 9.05 -10.07 -26.10
C GLN A 121 9.97 -9.32 -25.13
N LEU A 122 9.55 -8.13 -24.66
CA LEU A 122 10.29 -7.37 -23.66
C LEU A 122 10.46 -8.18 -22.37
N ARG A 123 9.39 -8.79 -21.86
CA ARG A 123 9.40 -9.66 -20.67
C ARG A 123 10.36 -10.84 -20.83
N MET A 124 10.34 -11.51 -21.98
CA MET A 124 11.23 -12.64 -22.24
C MET A 124 12.70 -12.22 -22.28
N LYS A 125 13.00 -11.04 -22.82
CA LYS A 125 14.36 -10.49 -22.87
C LYS A 125 14.85 -10.01 -21.50
N SER A 126 13.96 -9.46 -20.66
CA SER A 126 14.31 -8.92 -19.35
C SER A 126 14.53 -10.01 -18.30
N TRP A 127 13.78 -11.12 -18.37
CA TRP A 127 13.77 -12.18 -17.34
C TRP A 127 15.17 -12.65 -16.90
N ASN A 128 16.04 -13.04 -17.84
CA ASN A 128 17.37 -13.56 -17.50
C ASN A 128 18.26 -12.51 -16.80
N LYS A 129 18.09 -11.23 -17.17
CA LYS A 129 18.84 -10.12 -16.56
C LYS A 129 18.34 -9.85 -15.14
N GLU A 130 17.03 -9.85 -14.95
CA GLU A 130 16.37 -9.68 -13.64
C GLU A 130 16.83 -10.76 -12.65
N ILE A 131 16.79 -12.03 -13.05
CA ILE A 131 17.21 -13.15 -12.20
C ILE A 131 18.71 -13.08 -11.89
N SER A 132 19.53 -12.68 -12.87
CA SER A 132 20.96 -12.49 -12.66
C SER A 132 21.26 -11.38 -11.66
N GLN A 133 20.51 -10.27 -11.73
CA GLN A 133 20.61 -9.18 -10.75
C GLN A 133 20.18 -9.66 -9.35
N LEU A 134 19.05 -10.37 -9.24
CA LEU A 134 18.59 -10.90 -7.96
C LEU A 134 19.60 -11.86 -7.34
N ASN A 135 20.14 -12.81 -8.11
CA ASN A 135 21.14 -13.75 -7.60
C ASN A 135 22.45 -13.06 -7.18
N ALA A 136 22.81 -11.95 -7.83
CA ALA A 136 24.01 -11.18 -7.49
C ALA A 136 23.82 -10.31 -6.24
N GLU A 137 22.63 -9.74 -6.05
CA GLU A 137 22.33 -8.85 -4.92
C GLU A 137 21.79 -9.60 -3.68
N THR A 138 21.30 -10.83 -3.85
CA THR A 138 20.77 -11.65 -2.74
C THR A 138 21.91 -12.34 -2.01
N GLN A 139 21.90 -12.25 -0.68
CA GLN A 139 22.89 -12.92 0.17
C GLN A 139 22.74 -14.46 0.07
N ALA A 140 23.82 -15.20 0.38
CA ALA A 140 23.81 -16.67 0.35
C ALA A 140 22.79 -17.31 1.32
N ALA A 141 22.44 -16.62 2.40
CA ALA A 141 21.43 -17.05 3.37
C ALA A 141 19.98 -16.77 2.91
N GLY A 142 19.80 -16.16 1.73
CA GLY A 142 18.51 -15.67 1.23
C GLY A 142 18.28 -14.18 1.50
N PRO A 143 17.15 -13.62 1.06
CA PRO A 143 16.81 -12.23 1.29
C PRO A 143 16.36 -11.99 2.75
N GLU A 144 16.89 -10.95 3.39
CA GLU A 144 16.48 -10.55 4.74
C GLU A 144 15.12 -9.81 4.78
N THR A 145 14.72 -9.20 3.65
CA THR A 145 13.50 -8.40 3.53
C THR A 145 12.80 -8.67 2.20
N GLU A 146 11.52 -8.30 2.11
CA GLU A 146 10.71 -8.40 0.87
C GLU A 146 11.03 -7.30 -0.17
N ALA A 147 11.94 -6.37 0.14
CA ALA A 147 12.25 -5.26 -0.74
C ALA A 147 13.05 -5.74 -1.97
N LEU A 148 12.48 -5.53 -3.16
CA LEU A 148 13.15 -5.80 -4.43
C LEU A 148 14.09 -4.63 -4.80
N PRO A 149 15.30 -4.92 -5.33
CA PRO A 149 16.20 -3.86 -5.76
C PRO A 149 15.67 -3.19 -7.03
N PRO A 150 15.94 -1.88 -7.24
CA PRO A 150 15.64 -1.21 -8.50
C PRO A 150 16.58 -1.67 -9.63
N ALA A 151 16.20 -1.41 -10.88
CA ALA A 151 17.11 -1.62 -12.01
C ALA A 151 18.38 -0.76 -11.87
N ARG A 152 19.57 -1.36 -12.04
CA ARG A 152 20.86 -0.67 -11.85
C ARG A 152 21.45 -0.08 -13.12
N LYS A 153 21.09 -0.61 -14.29
CA LYS A 153 21.65 -0.23 -15.59
C LYS A 153 20.59 0.39 -16.47
N GLU A 154 21.03 1.32 -17.32
CA GLU A 154 20.15 1.93 -18.32
C GLU A 154 19.65 0.87 -19.31
N GLY A 155 18.34 0.86 -19.55
CA GLY A 155 17.67 -0.12 -20.42
C GLY A 155 17.33 -1.46 -19.77
N ASP A 156 17.73 -1.72 -18.52
CA ASP A 156 17.26 -2.86 -17.75
C ASP A 156 15.96 -2.52 -17.02
N LEU A 157 15.11 -3.52 -16.80
CA LEU A 157 13.84 -3.38 -16.07
C LEU A 157 13.99 -3.88 -14.64
N PRO A 158 13.21 -3.33 -13.68
CA PRO A 158 13.25 -3.80 -12.30
C PRO A 158 12.89 -5.28 -12.21
N PRO A 159 13.52 -6.06 -11.33
CA PRO A 159 13.20 -7.48 -11.17
C PRO A 159 11.74 -7.70 -10.76
N LEU A 160 11.12 -8.74 -11.33
CA LEU A 160 9.74 -9.16 -11.05
C LEU A 160 8.67 -8.09 -11.34
N TRP A 161 8.98 -7.13 -12.22
CA TRP A 161 8.10 -6.00 -12.53
C TRP A 161 6.75 -6.40 -13.15
N TRP A 162 6.70 -7.53 -13.88
CA TRP A 162 5.57 -7.89 -14.74
C TRP A 162 4.23 -7.88 -13.99
N GLN A 163 4.14 -8.55 -12.84
CA GLN A 163 2.89 -8.67 -12.09
C GLN A 163 2.36 -7.33 -11.56
N TYR A 164 3.25 -6.37 -11.29
CA TYR A 164 2.87 -5.05 -10.80
C TYR A 164 2.41 -4.15 -11.94
N VAL A 165 3.06 -4.24 -13.10
CA VAL A 165 2.76 -3.41 -14.28
C VAL A 165 1.54 -3.91 -15.04
N THR A 166 1.37 -5.23 -15.17
CA THR A 166 0.23 -5.84 -15.88
C THR A 166 -0.90 -6.26 -14.93
N ARG A 167 -0.94 -5.68 -13.73
CA ARG A 167 -2.06 -5.94 -12.80
C ARG A 167 -3.37 -5.46 -13.44
N PRO A 168 -4.50 -6.16 -13.23
CA PRO A 168 -5.79 -5.67 -13.66
C PRO A 168 -6.06 -4.27 -13.09
N ARG A 169 -6.81 -3.45 -13.84
CA ARG A 169 -7.24 -2.13 -13.35
C ARG A 169 -8.17 -2.32 -12.14
N GLU A 170 -8.13 -1.37 -11.20
CA GLU A 170 -8.99 -1.40 -10.01
C GLU A 170 -10.47 -1.35 -10.38
N ARG A 171 -10.81 -0.59 -11.42
CA ARG A 171 -12.15 -0.45 -11.99
C ARG A 171 -12.09 -0.77 -13.49
N PRO A 172 -12.28 -2.04 -13.88
CA PRO A 172 -12.31 -2.45 -15.29
C PRO A 172 -13.66 -2.18 -15.98
N MET A 173 -14.68 -1.76 -15.21
CA MET A 173 -16.01 -1.32 -15.67
C MET A 173 -16.08 0.20 -15.83
#